data_AF-A0A7J5C3Z4-F1
#
_entry.id   AF-A0A7J5C3Z4-F1
#
_cell.length_a   1.000
_cell.length_b   1.000
_cell.length_c   1.000
_cell.angle_alpha   90.00
_cell.angle_beta   90.00
_cell.angle_gamma   90.00
#
_symmetry.space_group_name_H-M   'P 1'
#
loop_
_entity.id
_entity.type
_entity.pdbx_description
1 polymer ?
#
loop_
_entity_poly.entity_id
_entity_poly.type
_entity_poly.pdbx_seq_one_letter_code
_entity_poly.pdbx_strand_id
1 'polypeptide(L)'
;MTHLIERIRRRHLVAFAIGIILVSLTTGTAAHAYWTAQARGTGAVTTTSVAITQTDFPALTTTYVNTLTRLQSTGSFVITNTGQTAGTVTASIAGAGSLGPLLPVRIWPVANAAACTASSTPPSSATTGTWASVTVTGGTPLAAGASQRFCVRTVVADASTLAATTGARDVTATLTASLGGTGWANASTTAATTHRSVAIYPASAVPASTSDAHWYTMRPAGASNLCADVMYNGTGAGSYVISYSCFDNSSTRPNSNRAWQFVPLDASKQVVALRPAHSGEMRLSTDTTGGAILAASNTTDAKQAWIVQARGSGQYQLVSKATGQCLVFPTSNNGRLTLADCDQAKTGITLPATLPTVTASSASAFTVDVGWYLAGGYSQQVEMLSGGSWVSCRTSGTASVSGSTVECQRPTTGAGTLRLVSGDQVMYQFTINRTASGSTVTTTITGVTAP
;
A
#
# COMPACT_ATOMS: atom_id res chain seq x y z
N MET A 1 -70.61 -83.19 17.36
CA MET A 1 -70.27 -84.01 16.17
C MET A 1 -69.11 -83.34 15.45
N THR A 2 -67.91 -83.40 16.05
CA THR A 2 -66.68 -82.78 15.51
C THR A 2 -65.46 -83.45 16.17
N HIS A 3 -65.41 -84.79 16.13
CA HIS A 3 -64.29 -85.59 16.63
C HIS A 3 -63.90 -86.71 15.67
N LEU A 4 -63.96 -86.45 14.35
CA LEU A 4 -63.60 -87.46 13.34
C LEU A 4 -62.84 -86.92 12.10
N ILE A 5 -62.13 -85.78 12.18
CA ILE A 5 -61.34 -85.24 11.05
C ILE A 5 -59.94 -84.73 11.49
N GLU A 6 -59.24 -85.41 12.42
CA GLU A 6 -57.89 -84.96 12.81
C GLU A 6 -56.82 -86.05 12.99
N ARG A 7 -57.11 -87.32 12.66
CA ARG A 7 -56.10 -88.41 12.77
C ARG A 7 -55.53 -88.95 11.45
N ILE A 8 -55.96 -88.46 10.28
CA ILE A 8 -55.49 -88.99 8.97
C ILE A 8 -54.36 -88.13 8.32
N ARG A 9 -54.14 -86.87 8.74
CA ARG A 9 -53.11 -86.00 8.10
C ARG A 9 -51.67 -86.13 8.60
N ARG A 10 -51.39 -86.83 9.71
CA ARG A 10 -50.02 -86.90 10.29
C ARG A 10 -49.18 -88.11 9.86
N ARG A 11 -49.72 -89.11 9.15
CA ARG A 11 -48.97 -90.32 8.78
C ARG A 11 -48.40 -90.33 7.35
N HIS A 12 -48.81 -89.43 6.47
CA HIS A 12 -48.29 -89.35 5.09
C HIS A 12 -47.16 -88.33 4.88
N LEU A 13 -46.90 -87.44 5.85
CA LEU A 13 -45.85 -86.43 5.75
C LEU A 13 -44.46 -86.95 6.16
N VAL A 14 -44.40 -88.02 6.95
CA VAL A 14 -43.14 -88.65 7.39
C VAL A 14 -42.58 -89.61 6.32
N ALA A 15 -43.45 -90.25 5.52
CA ALA A 15 -43.01 -91.18 4.47
C ALA A 15 -42.38 -90.47 3.25
N PHE A 16 -42.77 -89.23 2.96
CA PHE A 16 -42.24 -88.47 1.82
C PHE A 16 -40.84 -87.89 2.10
N ALA A 17 -40.53 -87.56 3.36
CA ALA A 17 -39.24 -86.97 3.74
C ALA A 17 -38.08 -87.98 3.72
N ILE A 18 -38.34 -89.28 3.96
CA ILE A 18 -37.29 -90.32 3.98
C ILE A 18 -36.92 -90.78 2.56
N GLY A 19 -37.85 -90.72 1.60
CA GLY A 19 -37.60 -91.11 0.20
C GLY A 19 -36.63 -90.19 -0.56
N ILE A 20 -36.61 -88.89 -0.24
CA ILE A 20 -35.75 -87.91 -0.93
C ILE A 20 -34.28 -87.98 -0.46
N ILE A 21 -34.03 -88.49 0.74
CA ILE A 21 -32.67 -88.60 1.30
C ILE A 21 -31.91 -89.81 0.74
N LEU A 22 -32.61 -90.84 0.26
CA LEU A 22 -31.97 -92.07 -0.24
C LEU A 22 -31.60 -92.04 -1.74
N VAL A 23 -32.18 -91.14 -2.54
CA VAL A 23 -31.89 -91.04 -3.99
C VAL A 23 -30.69 -90.14 -4.31
N SER A 24 -30.19 -89.37 -3.33
CA SER A 24 -29.11 -88.39 -3.54
C SER A 24 -27.68 -88.93 -3.32
N LEU A 25 -27.50 -90.24 -3.13
CA LEU A 25 -26.20 -90.85 -2.78
C LEU A 25 -25.50 -91.64 -3.92
N THR A 26 -26.06 -91.75 -5.13
CA THR A 26 -25.54 -92.74 -6.11
C THR A 26 -24.89 -92.22 -7.39
N THR A 27 -24.65 -90.92 -7.58
CA THR A 27 -23.82 -90.47 -8.71
C THR A 27 -22.89 -89.33 -8.31
N GLY A 28 -21.67 -89.71 -7.96
CA GLY A 28 -20.56 -88.79 -7.70
C GLY A 28 -20.13 -88.02 -8.94
N THR A 29 -20.18 -86.70 -8.83
CA THR A 29 -19.05 -85.81 -9.12
C THR A 29 -19.07 -84.77 -8.01
N ALA A 30 -17.92 -84.52 -7.36
CA ALA A 30 -17.83 -83.58 -6.25
C ALA A 30 -17.99 -82.14 -6.77
N ALA A 31 -19.23 -81.68 -6.91
CA ALA A 31 -19.51 -80.25 -7.03
C ALA A 31 -19.33 -79.64 -5.63
N HIS A 32 -18.18 -79.01 -5.39
CA HIS A 32 -17.99 -78.17 -4.22
C HIS A 32 -18.86 -76.91 -4.39
N ALA A 33 -20.09 -76.97 -3.89
CA ALA A 33 -20.90 -75.78 -3.70
C ALA A 33 -20.38 -75.05 -2.46
N TYR A 34 -19.59 -74.00 -2.65
CA TYR A 34 -19.22 -73.09 -1.57
C TYR A 34 -20.42 -72.19 -1.27
N TRP A 35 -21.23 -72.58 -0.28
CA TRP A 35 -22.33 -71.75 0.20
C TRP A 35 -21.77 -70.69 1.14
N THR A 36 -21.47 -69.49 0.64
CA THR A 36 -21.30 -68.33 1.52
C THR A 36 -22.67 -67.92 2.03
N ALA A 37 -23.03 -68.33 3.24
CA ALA A 37 -24.16 -67.73 3.95
C ALA A 37 -23.81 -66.26 4.26
N GLN A 38 -24.37 -65.32 3.51
CA GLN A 38 -24.30 -63.90 3.86
C GLN A 38 -25.50 -63.54 4.74
N ALA A 39 -25.27 -63.37 6.04
CA ALA A 39 -26.25 -62.76 6.93
C ALA A 39 -26.10 -61.23 6.86
N ARG A 40 -27.09 -60.53 6.29
CA ARG A 40 -27.17 -59.06 6.38
C ARG A 40 -27.85 -58.69 7.69
N GLY A 41 -27.06 -58.32 8.70
CA GLY A 41 -27.56 -57.64 9.89
C GLY A 41 -27.64 -56.13 9.65
N THR A 42 -28.80 -55.52 9.86
CA THR A 42 -28.91 -54.06 9.95
C THR A 42 -28.84 -53.65 11.41
N GLY A 43 -27.77 -52.96 11.81
CA GLY A 43 -27.67 -52.31 13.13
C GLY A 43 -27.81 -50.80 12.97
N ALA A 44 -28.48 -50.14 13.92
CA ALA A 44 -28.47 -48.69 14.05
C ALA A 44 -27.57 -48.33 15.24
N VAL A 45 -26.59 -47.44 15.02
CA VAL A 45 -25.77 -46.87 16.09
C VAL A 45 -26.22 -45.43 16.29
N THR A 46 -26.78 -45.12 17.45
CA THR A 46 -27.08 -43.74 17.85
C THR A 46 -25.86 -43.14 18.53
N THR A 47 -25.22 -42.18 17.86
CA THR A 47 -24.11 -41.40 18.42
C THR A 47 -24.61 -40.03 18.86
N THR A 48 -24.02 -39.47 19.91
CA THR A 48 -24.24 -38.06 20.27
C THR A 48 -23.77 -37.17 19.12
N SER A 49 -24.53 -36.12 18.81
CA SER A 49 -24.22 -35.26 17.67
C SER A 49 -22.95 -34.43 17.92
N VAL A 50 -22.10 -34.33 16.91
CA VAL A 50 -20.96 -33.39 16.86
C VAL A 50 -21.33 -32.32 15.87
N ALA A 51 -21.49 -31.08 16.33
CA ALA A 51 -21.82 -29.95 15.48
C ALA A 51 -21.12 -28.70 15.98
N ILE A 52 -20.64 -27.88 15.06
CA ILE A 52 -19.87 -26.68 15.36
C ILE A 52 -20.28 -25.58 14.40
N THR A 53 -20.45 -24.37 14.92
CA THR A 53 -20.75 -23.17 14.13
C THR A 53 -19.76 -22.07 14.47
N GLN A 54 -19.68 -21.09 13.58
CA GLN A 54 -18.87 -19.89 13.78
C GLN A 54 -19.65 -18.65 13.41
N THR A 55 -19.35 -17.54 14.07
CA THR A 55 -19.93 -16.22 13.80
C THR A 55 -18.86 -15.13 13.80
N ASP A 56 -19.22 -13.97 13.27
CA ASP A 56 -18.42 -12.73 13.26
C ASP A 56 -17.12 -12.75 12.43
N PHE A 57 -16.69 -13.89 11.87
CA PHE A 57 -15.50 -13.93 11.01
C PHE A 57 -15.57 -12.98 9.79
N PRO A 58 -16.70 -12.84 9.07
CA PRO A 58 -16.81 -11.86 7.98
C PRO A 58 -16.62 -10.41 8.41
N ALA A 59 -16.90 -10.09 9.69
CA ALA A 59 -16.74 -8.75 10.25
C ALA A 59 -15.28 -8.32 10.42
N LEU A 60 -14.31 -9.22 10.20
CA LEU A 60 -12.87 -8.91 10.21
C LEU A 60 -12.39 -8.18 8.94
N THR A 61 -13.28 -7.94 7.99
CA THR A 61 -12.98 -7.28 6.71
C THR A 61 -12.28 -5.94 6.97
N THR A 62 -11.13 -5.72 6.33
CA THR A 62 -10.28 -4.54 6.60
C THR A 62 -9.70 -3.96 5.33
N THR A 63 -9.66 -2.62 5.24
CA THR A 63 -8.92 -1.89 4.20
C THR A 63 -7.74 -1.13 4.81
N TYR A 64 -6.54 -1.54 4.42
CA TYR A 64 -5.27 -0.89 4.75
C TYR A 64 -4.95 0.23 3.73
N VAL A 65 -4.54 1.38 4.24
CA VAL A 65 -4.03 2.52 3.46
C VAL A 65 -2.73 3.01 4.09
N ASN A 66 -1.96 3.89 3.44
CA ASN A 66 -0.66 4.34 3.96
C ASN A 66 -0.73 4.96 5.39
N THR A 67 -1.87 5.51 5.80
CA THR A 67 -2.07 6.12 7.11
C THR A 67 -1.71 5.14 8.24
N LEU A 68 -0.77 5.54 9.11
CA LEU A 68 -0.15 4.62 10.08
C LEU A 68 -1.16 3.97 11.04
N THR A 69 -2.19 4.71 11.44
CA THR A 69 -3.28 4.19 12.30
C THR A 69 -4.18 3.17 11.60
N ARG A 70 -4.11 3.09 10.26
CA ARG A 70 -4.87 2.15 9.42
C ARG A 70 -4.02 0.98 8.91
N LEU A 71 -2.80 0.81 9.43
CA LEU A 71 -1.94 -0.36 9.19
C LEU A 71 -2.14 -1.49 10.21
N GLN A 72 -3.13 -1.34 11.09
CA GLN A 72 -3.45 -2.32 12.13
C GLN A 72 -4.95 -2.60 12.13
N SER A 73 -5.32 -3.85 12.38
CA SER A 73 -6.70 -4.23 12.65
C SER A 73 -6.78 -5.22 13.79
N THR A 74 -7.80 -5.05 14.63
CA THR A 74 -8.12 -5.99 15.69
C THR A 74 -9.63 -6.26 15.66
N GLY A 75 -10.00 -7.52 15.74
CA GLY A 75 -11.39 -7.96 15.78
C GLY A 75 -11.48 -9.36 16.39
N SER A 76 -12.69 -9.88 16.55
CA SER A 76 -12.88 -11.22 17.11
C SER A 76 -13.91 -12.02 16.35
N PHE A 77 -13.79 -13.35 16.43
CA PHE A 77 -14.81 -14.29 15.97
C PHE A 77 -15.15 -15.27 17.09
N VAL A 78 -16.30 -15.93 16.98
CA VAL A 78 -16.76 -16.91 17.96
C VAL A 78 -16.93 -18.27 17.30
N ILE A 79 -16.49 -19.30 17.99
CA ILE A 79 -16.78 -20.69 17.64
C ILE A 79 -17.68 -21.27 18.74
N THR A 80 -18.76 -21.93 18.36
CA THR A 80 -19.75 -22.52 19.26
C THR A 80 -19.90 -24.00 18.97
N ASN A 81 -19.85 -24.82 20.02
CA ASN A 81 -20.23 -26.24 19.93
C ASN A 81 -21.75 -26.34 20.03
N THR A 82 -22.41 -26.57 18.91
CA THR A 82 -23.87 -26.75 18.83
C THR A 82 -24.30 -28.22 18.92
N GLY A 83 -23.33 -29.14 19.07
CA GLY A 83 -23.57 -30.56 19.28
C GLY A 83 -23.84 -30.91 20.75
N GLN A 84 -23.96 -32.21 21.00
CA GLN A 84 -24.16 -32.79 22.33
C GLN A 84 -22.86 -33.37 22.93
N THR A 85 -21.81 -33.53 22.11
CA THR A 85 -20.51 -34.08 22.55
C THR A 85 -19.52 -32.96 22.81
N ALA A 86 -18.85 -32.96 23.96
CA ALA A 86 -17.71 -32.09 24.20
C ALA A 86 -16.51 -32.50 23.31
N GLY A 87 -15.70 -31.55 22.89
CA GLY A 87 -14.55 -31.84 22.03
C GLY A 87 -13.48 -30.77 22.09
N THR A 88 -12.47 -30.90 21.25
CA THR A 88 -11.40 -29.93 21.10
C THR A 88 -11.57 -29.19 19.78
N VAL A 89 -11.57 -27.86 19.83
CA VAL A 89 -11.69 -27.00 18.66
C VAL A 89 -10.33 -26.76 18.02
N THR A 90 -10.26 -26.96 16.71
CA THR A 90 -9.19 -26.45 15.83
C THR A 90 -9.77 -25.41 14.89
N ALA A 91 -9.07 -24.31 14.68
CA ALA A 91 -9.47 -23.24 13.78
C ALA A 91 -8.36 -23.01 12.75
N SER A 92 -8.69 -23.12 11.46
CA SER A 92 -7.75 -22.93 10.35
C SER A 92 -8.23 -21.83 9.42
N ILE A 93 -7.37 -20.86 9.16
CA ILE A 93 -7.56 -19.81 8.16
C ILE A 93 -6.69 -20.13 6.96
N ALA A 94 -7.30 -20.09 5.77
CA ALA A 94 -6.61 -20.18 4.49
C ALA A 94 -7.04 -19.02 3.60
N GLY A 95 -6.09 -18.30 3.00
CA GLY A 95 -6.38 -17.13 2.17
C GLY A 95 -5.81 -17.22 0.78
N ALA A 96 -6.61 -16.84 -0.21
CA ALA A 96 -6.19 -16.69 -1.59
C ALA A 96 -6.05 -15.20 -1.93
N GLY A 97 -4.91 -14.82 -2.50
CA GLY A 97 -4.62 -13.45 -2.93
C GLY A 97 -3.21 -12.98 -2.57
N SER A 98 -2.72 -11.97 -3.27
CA SER A 98 -1.33 -11.50 -3.13
C SER A 98 -1.05 -10.78 -1.82
N LEU A 99 -2.09 -10.33 -1.11
CA LEU A 99 -1.96 -9.65 0.17
C LEU A 99 -1.78 -10.64 1.35
N GLY A 100 -2.28 -11.86 1.22
CA GLY A 100 -2.35 -12.84 2.32
C GLY A 100 -1.01 -13.11 3.00
N PRO A 101 0.07 -13.42 2.26
CA PRO A 101 1.38 -13.67 2.84
C PRO A 101 2.03 -12.45 3.50
N LEU A 102 1.56 -11.24 3.18
CA LEU A 102 2.13 -9.96 3.65
C LEU A 102 1.44 -9.45 4.92
N LEU A 103 0.31 -10.07 5.32
CA LEU A 103 -0.44 -9.68 6.51
C LEU A 103 -0.17 -10.65 7.66
N PRO A 104 0.74 -10.32 8.58
CA PRO A 104 0.99 -11.15 9.76
C PRO A 104 -0.23 -11.13 10.68
N VAL A 105 -0.65 -12.30 11.15
CA VAL A 105 -1.81 -12.45 12.04
C VAL A 105 -1.41 -13.11 13.36
N ARG A 106 -1.98 -12.62 14.45
CA ARG A 106 -1.90 -13.21 15.78
C ARG A 106 -3.30 -13.54 16.28
N ILE A 107 -3.49 -14.75 16.79
CA ILE A 107 -4.80 -15.25 17.25
C ILE A 107 -4.67 -15.82 18.66
N TRP A 108 -5.55 -15.41 19.57
CA TRP A 108 -5.58 -15.94 20.94
C TRP A 108 -7.01 -15.96 21.51
N PRO A 109 -7.33 -16.89 22.41
CA PRO A 109 -8.64 -16.93 23.06
C PRO A 109 -8.82 -15.73 24.00
N VAL A 110 -10.05 -15.21 24.08
CA VAL A 110 -10.44 -14.14 25.00
C VAL A 110 -11.78 -14.47 25.65
N ALA A 111 -12.01 -13.95 26.86
CA ALA A 111 -13.26 -14.20 27.60
C ALA A 111 -14.48 -13.51 26.97
N ASN A 112 -14.30 -12.33 26.38
CA ASN A 112 -15.37 -11.54 25.75
C ASN A 112 -14.79 -10.55 24.72
N ALA A 113 -15.67 -9.85 24.00
CA ALA A 113 -15.27 -8.90 22.95
C ALA A 113 -14.49 -7.69 23.51
N ALA A 114 -14.80 -7.23 24.73
CA ALA A 114 -14.11 -6.10 25.37
C ALA A 114 -12.65 -6.41 25.73
N ALA A 115 -12.27 -7.69 25.81
CA ALA A 115 -10.88 -8.12 25.95
C ALA A 115 -10.10 -8.13 24.62
N CYS A 116 -10.78 -7.89 23.48
CA CYS A 116 -10.20 -7.84 22.15
C CYS A 116 -10.30 -6.43 21.54
N THR A 117 -9.45 -5.51 22.02
CA THR A 117 -9.39 -4.13 21.52
C THR A 117 -8.05 -3.88 20.85
N ALA A 118 -7.89 -2.73 20.19
CA ALA A 118 -6.60 -2.32 19.63
C ALA A 118 -5.48 -2.17 20.69
N SER A 119 -5.84 -1.92 21.96
CA SER A 119 -4.87 -1.78 23.06
C SER A 119 -4.53 -3.09 23.77
N SER A 120 -5.31 -4.17 23.58
CA SER A 120 -4.98 -5.48 24.16
C SER A 120 -3.56 -5.91 23.77
N THR A 121 -2.77 -6.50 24.65
CA THR A 121 -1.45 -7.02 24.25
C THR A 121 -1.60 -8.50 23.89
N PRO A 122 -1.20 -8.95 22.67
CA PRO A 122 -1.24 -10.37 22.33
C PRO A 122 -0.34 -11.15 23.30
N PRO A 123 -0.83 -12.21 23.95
CA PRO A 123 -0.01 -13.02 24.83
C PRO A 123 1.11 -13.74 24.04
N SER A 124 2.15 -14.17 24.73
CA SER A 124 3.22 -14.98 24.13
C SER A 124 2.73 -16.33 23.59
N SER A 125 1.61 -16.83 24.10
CA SER A 125 0.92 -18.04 23.62
C SER A 125 0.02 -17.80 22.39
N ALA A 126 -0.08 -16.57 21.88
CA ALA A 126 -0.87 -16.30 20.69
C ALA A 126 -0.31 -17.09 19.50
N THR A 127 -1.20 -17.78 18.79
CA THR A 127 -0.85 -18.42 17.52
C THR A 127 -0.45 -17.34 16.52
N THR A 128 0.66 -17.52 15.83
CA THR A 128 1.16 -16.60 14.80
C THR A 128 1.14 -17.25 13.42
N GLY A 129 0.79 -16.47 12.40
CA GLY A 129 0.87 -16.90 11.00
C GLY A 129 0.64 -15.74 10.06
N THR A 130 0.03 -16.00 8.90
CA THR A 130 -0.41 -14.95 7.97
C THR A 130 -1.86 -15.17 7.56
N TRP A 131 -2.48 -14.17 6.94
CA TRP A 131 -3.81 -14.37 6.35
C TRP A 131 -3.83 -15.35 5.18
N ALA A 132 -2.67 -15.70 4.59
CA ALA A 132 -2.59 -16.81 3.64
C ALA A 132 -2.74 -18.18 4.31
N SER A 133 -2.19 -18.35 5.51
CA SER A 133 -2.31 -19.59 6.27
C SER A 133 -1.98 -19.38 7.74
N VAL A 134 -2.89 -19.82 8.62
CA VAL A 134 -2.65 -19.98 10.06
C VAL A 134 -3.60 -21.04 10.63
N THR A 135 -3.10 -21.88 11.53
CA THR A 135 -3.90 -22.85 12.28
C THR A 135 -3.66 -22.64 13.76
N VAL A 136 -4.73 -22.42 14.53
CA VAL A 136 -4.69 -22.34 15.99
C VAL A 136 -4.44 -23.75 16.53
N THR A 137 -3.19 -24.00 16.92
CA THR A 137 -2.74 -25.28 17.49
C THR A 137 -2.81 -25.23 19.01
N GLY A 138 -3.01 -26.39 19.64
CA GLY A 138 -3.14 -26.50 21.10
C GLY A 138 -4.55 -26.71 21.61
N GLY A 139 -5.58 -26.53 20.77
CA GLY A 139 -6.94 -27.02 20.97
C GLY A 139 -7.67 -26.45 22.18
N THR A 140 -8.75 -25.68 21.97
CA THR A 140 -9.59 -25.25 23.10
C THR A 140 -10.65 -26.31 23.40
N PRO A 141 -10.69 -26.92 24.60
CA PRO A 141 -11.77 -27.81 24.97
C PRO A 141 -13.08 -27.00 25.02
N LEU A 142 -14.11 -27.50 24.36
CA LEU A 142 -15.39 -26.84 24.25
C LEU A 142 -16.51 -27.83 24.61
N ALA A 143 -17.15 -27.58 25.75
CA ALA A 143 -18.30 -28.34 26.20
C ALA A 143 -19.49 -28.17 25.23
N ALA A 144 -20.46 -29.07 25.28
CA ALA A 144 -21.71 -28.94 24.53
C ALA A 144 -22.42 -27.62 24.87
N GLY A 145 -22.84 -26.86 23.85
CA GLY A 145 -23.47 -25.54 24.01
C GLY A 145 -22.52 -24.41 24.38
N ALA A 146 -21.23 -24.67 24.63
CA ALA A 146 -20.27 -23.63 24.98
C ALA A 146 -19.72 -22.91 23.74
N SER A 147 -19.26 -21.67 23.96
CA SER A 147 -18.62 -20.84 22.95
C SER A 147 -17.23 -20.41 23.39
N GLN A 148 -16.30 -20.33 22.45
CA GLN A 148 -14.98 -19.71 22.63
C GLN A 148 -14.84 -18.54 21.66
N ARG A 149 -14.46 -17.38 22.18
CA ARG A 149 -14.11 -16.21 21.37
C ARG A 149 -12.61 -16.16 21.14
N PHE A 150 -12.22 -15.87 19.91
CA PHE A 150 -10.82 -15.66 19.52
C PHE A 150 -10.64 -14.21 19.10
N CYS A 151 -9.63 -13.56 19.67
CA CYS A 151 -9.16 -12.26 19.21
C CYS A 151 -8.15 -12.46 18.07
N VAL A 152 -8.27 -11.65 17.04
CA VAL A 152 -7.42 -11.65 15.85
C VAL A 152 -6.81 -10.26 15.73
N ARG A 153 -5.49 -10.20 15.61
CA ARG A 153 -4.77 -8.95 15.36
C ARG A 153 -3.86 -9.08 14.15
N THR A 154 -3.92 -8.06 13.31
CA THR A 154 -2.98 -7.83 12.20
C THR A 154 -2.26 -6.52 12.46
N VAL A 155 -0.92 -6.53 12.40
CA VAL A 155 -0.09 -5.33 12.53
C VAL A 155 0.92 -5.32 11.40
N VAL A 156 0.77 -4.37 10.49
CA VAL A 156 1.75 -4.12 9.43
C VAL A 156 2.68 -3.02 9.91
N ALA A 157 3.97 -3.35 10.06
CA ALA A 157 4.96 -2.40 10.60
C ALA A 157 5.30 -1.28 9.61
N ASP A 158 5.28 -1.58 8.31
CA ASP A 158 5.63 -0.65 7.24
C ASP A 158 4.68 -0.83 6.06
N ALA A 159 3.99 0.24 5.66
CA ALA A 159 3.10 0.27 4.51
C ALA A 159 3.81 -0.14 3.22
N SER A 160 5.12 0.12 3.08
CA SER A 160 5.90 -0.23 1.89
C SER A 160 5.84 -1.72 1.56
N THR A 161 5.67 -2.57 2.58
CA THR A 161 5.52 -4.03 2.43
C THR A 161 4.23 -4.43 1.71
N LEU A 162 3.21 -3.57 1.73
CA LEU A 162 1.91 -3.80 1.06
C LEU A 162 1.85 -3.18 -0.34
N ALA A 163 2.91 -2.51 -0.78
CA ALA A 163 2.91 -1.73 -2.01
C ALA A 163 2.67 -2.61 -3.26
N ALA A 164 1.90 -2.10 -4.20
CA ALA A 164 1.67 -2.69 -5.51
C ALA A 164 1.65 -1.61 -6.59
N THR A 165 2.10 -1.92 -7.81
CA THR A 165 2.10 -0.98 -8.94
C THR A 165 0.70 -0.46 -9.26
N THR A 166 -0.34 -1.26 -9.01
CA THR A 166 -1.76 -0.88 -9.12
C THR A 166 -2.25 -0.04 -7.94
N GLY A 167 -1.46 0.08 -6.88
CA GLY A 167 -1.84 0.66 -5.59
C GLY A 167 -2.71 -0.23 -4.73
N ALA A 168 -3.05 -1.44 -5.19
CA ALA A 168 -3.98 -2.32 -4.48
C ALA A 168 -3.57 -3.80 -4.54
N ARG A 169 -3.80 -4.48 -3.43
CA ARG A 169 -3.73 -5.94 -3.28
C ARG A 169 -4.93 -6.40 -2.46
N ASP A 170 -5.30 -7.65 -2.61
CA ASP A 170 -6.39 -8.25 -1.85
C ASP A 170 -6.06 -9.68 -1.41
N VAL A 171 -6.76 -10.13 -0.38
CA VAL A 171 -6.85 -11.52 0.03
C VAL A 171 -8.27 -11.79 0.52
N THR A 172 -8.85 -12.89 0.04
CA THR A 172 -10.08 -13.44 0.62
C THR A 172 -9.69 -14.66 1.44
N ALA A 173 -9.84 -14.56 2.75
CA ALA A 173 -9.51 -15.60 3.69
C ALA A 173 -10.76 -16.33 4.16
N THR A 174 -10.65 -17.64 4.28
CA THR A 174 -11.71 -18.52 4.75
C THR A 174 -11.33 -19.15 6.07
N LEU A 175 -12.25 -19.15 7.03
CA LEU A 175 -12.11 -19.85 8.30
C LEU A 175 -12.91 -21.15 8.25
N THR A 176 -12.25 -22.24 8.58
CA THR A 176 -12.87 -23.54 8.86
C THR A 176 -12.54 -23.90 10.30
N ALA A 177 -13.58 -24.03 11.13
CA ALA A 177 -13.46 -24.55 12.47
C ALA A 177 -13.85 -26.03 12.48
N SER A 178 -13.12 -26.87 13.21
CA SER A 178 -13.46 -28.28 13.39
C SER A 178 -13.48 -28.65 14.86
N LEU A 179 -14.46 -29.45 15.27
CA LEU A 179 -14.55 -30.03 16.60
C LEU A 179 -14.23 -31.52 16.49
N GLY A 180 -13.18 -31.96 17.18
CA GLY A 180 -12.82 -33.38 17.29
C GLY A 180 -13.09 -33.92 18.70
N GLY A 181 -13.73 -35.08 18.82
CA GLY A 181 -13.99 -35.76 20.10
C GLY A 181 -14.41 -37.23 19.93
N THR A 182 -13.88 -38.12 20.78
CA THR A 182 -14.26 -39.55 20.85
C THR A 182 -14.35 -40.28 19.50
N GLY A 183 -13.40 -40.02 18.59
CA GLY A 183 -13.34 -40.65 17.26
C GLY A 183 -14.22 -40.01 16.18
N TRP A 184 -14.98 -38.97 16.51
CA TRP A 184 -15.80 -38.20 15.58
C TRP A 184 -15.22 -36.80 15.38
N ALA A 185 -15.34 -36.27 14.17
CA ALA A 185 -15.02 -34.89 13.87
C ALA A 185 -16.09 -34.28 12.97
N ASN A 186 -16.41 -33.01 13.20
CA ASN A 186 -17.25 -32.24 12.30
C ASN A 186 -16.61 -30.86 12.06
N ALA A 187 -16.85 -30.29 10.89
CA ALA A 187 -16.38 -28.98 10.50
C ALA A 187 -17.56 -28.00 10.38
N SER A 188 -17.32 -26.73 10.72
CA SER A 188 -18.28 -25.66 10.50
C SER A 188 -18.44 -25.40 9.00
N THR A 189 -19.55 -24.76 8.63
CA THR A 189 -19.60 -24.07 7.34
C THR A 189 -18.46 -23.04 7.26
N THR A 190 -17.83 -22.97 6.09
CA THR A 190 -16.76 -22.01 5.85
C THR A 190 -17.32 -20.58 5.86
N ALA A 191 -16.67 -19.68 6.59
CA ALA A 191 -16.96 -18.25 6.57
C ALA A 191 -15.78 -17.52 5.93
N ALA A 192 -16.06 -16.45 5.18
CA ALA A 192 -15.04 -15.69 4.46
C ALA A 192 -14.94 -14.26 4.97
N THR A 193 -13.75 -13.69 4.90
CA THR A 193 -13.49 -12.26 5.13
C THR A 193 -12.50 -11.76 4.07
N THR A 194 -12.55 -10.47 3.76
CA THR A 194 -11.69 -9.87 2.73
C THR A 194 -10.82 -8.78 3.34
N HIS A 195 -9.53 -8.85 3.05
CA HIS A 195 -8.59 -7.79 3.37
C HIS A 195 -8.09 -7.16 2.07
N ARG A 196 -7.92 -5.84 2.08
CA ARG A 196 -7.46 -5.09 0.91
C ARG A 196 -6.45 -4.02 1.31
N SER A 197 -5.43 -3.80 0.49
CA SER A 197 -4.65 -2.55 0.50
C SER A 197 -5.13 -1.63 -0.61
N VAL A 198 -5.17 -0.31 -0.35
CA VAL A 198 -5.59 0.69 -1.32
C VAL A 198 -4.66 1.90 -1.28
N ALA A 199 -4.32 2.40 -2.47
CA ALA A 199 -3.46 3.54 -2.71
C ALA A 199 -2.08 3.44 -2.01
N ILE A 200 -1.54 2.23 -1.88
CA ILE A 200 -0.18 1.98 -1.42
C ILE A 200 0.66 1.57 -2.64
N TYR A 201 1.44 2.51 -3.15
CA TYR A 201 2.25 2.31 -4.35
C TYR A 201 3.73 2.15 -3.97
N PRO A 202 4.56 1.54 -4.83
CA PRO A 202 5.99 1.45 -4.59
C PRO A 202 6.58 2.84 -4.42
N ALA A 203 7.45 2.96 -3.42
CA ALA A 203 8.30 4.13 -3.30
C ALA A 203 9.16 4.25 -4.56
N SER A 204 9.26 5.46 -5.07
CA SER A 204 10.01 5.79 -6.28
C SER A 204 11.02 6.84 -5.93
N ALA A 205 12.21 6.75 -6.51
CA ALA A 205 13.02 7.95 -6.63
C ALA A 205 12.18 9.00 -7.39
N VAL A 206 12.30 10.26 -6.99
CA VAL A 206 11.78 11.38 -7.77
C VAL A 206 12.30 11.25 -9.21
N PRO A 207 11.52 11.57 -10.25
CA PRO A 207 11.93 11.46 -11.66
C PRO A 207 13.15 12.31 -12.10
N ALA A 208 14.03 12.72 -11.18
CA ALA A 208 15.32 13.29 -11.52
C ALA A 208 16.33 12.17 -11.86
N SER A 209 17.07 12.36 -12.95
CA SER A 209 18.30 11.59 -13.17
C SER A 209 19.23 11.81 -11.98
N THR A 210 20.09 10.83 -11.68
CA THR A 210 20.88 10.74 -10.46
C THR A 210 21.82 11.93 -10.20
N SER A 211 21.97 12.85 -11.15
CA SER A 211 22.79 14.06 -11.08
C SER A 211 22.03 15.37 -10.93
N ASP A 212 20.70 15.47 -11.11
CA ASP A 212 20.09 16.76 -11.44
C ASP A 212 19.26 17.38 -10.30
N ALA A 213 19.65 18.58 -9.85
CA ALA A 213 18.84 19.45 -8.98
C ALA A 213 17.65 20.05 -9.78
N HIS A 214 16.71 19.22 -10.21
CA HIS A 214 15.53 19.70 -10.93
C HIS A 214 14.55 20.36 -9.97
N TRP A 215 14.06 21.54 -10.38
CA TRP A 215 12.90 22.17 -9.77
C TRP A 215 11.64 21.73 -10.51
N TYR A 216 10.58 21.49 -9.77
CA TYR A 216 9.32 20.99 -10.28
C TYR A 216 8.20 21.94 -9.89
N THR A 217 7.18 22.01 -10.74
CA THR A 217 5.88 22.47 -10.25
C THR A 217 5.09 21.26 -9.78
N MET A 218 4.54 21.28 -8.56
CA MET A 218 3.67 20.21 -8.08
C MET A 218 2.24 20.53 -8.48
N ARG A 219 1.66 19.74 -9.38
CA ARG A 219 0.30 19.96 -9.91
C ARG A 219 -0.61 18.81 -9.57
N PRO A 220 -1.88 19.02 -9.18
CA PRO A 220 -2.83 17.92 -9.03
C PRO A 220 -3.04 17.23 -10.38
N ALA A 221 -3.11 15.90 -10.36
CA ALA A 221 -3.22 15.07 -11.57
C ALA A 221 -4.44 15.39 -12.44
N GLY A 222 -5.52 15.95 -11.86
CA GLY A 222 -6.75 16.31 -12.56
C GLY A 222 -6.94 17.80 -12.89
N ALA A 223 -6.03 18.69 -12.47
CA ALA A 223 -6.14 20.13 -12.74
C ALA A 223 -4.77 20.73 -13.09
N SER A 224 -4.47 20.79 -14.38
CA SER A 224 -3.17 21.19 -14.91
C SER A 224 -2.82 22.68 -14.70
N ASN A 225 -3.81 23.51 -14.36
CA ASN A 225 -3.66 24.95 -14.15
C ASN A 225 -3.39 25.34 -12.69
N LEU A 226 -3.43 24.40 -11.74
CA LEU A 226 -3.15 24.66 -10.32
C LEU A 226 -1.80 24.06 -9.90
N CYS A 227 -1.10 24.78 -9.03
CA CYS A 227 0.21 24.41 -8.50
C CYS A 227 0.25 24.61 -6.99
N ALA A 228 1.14 23.89 -6.30
CA ALA A 228 1.47 24.20 -4.91
C ALA A 228 2.22 25.54 -4.87
N ASP A 229 1.70 26.47 -4.09
CA ASP A 229 2.15 27.85 -3.98
C ASP A 229 2.35 28.18 -2.50
N VAL A 230 3.44 28.87 -2.18
CA VAL A 230 3.61 29.46 -0.85
C VAL A 230 2.92 30.82 -0.81
N MET A 231 1.86 30.89 0.00
CA MET A 231 0.93 32.02 0.04
C MET A 231 1.66 33.35 0.26
N TYR A 232 1.35 34.34 -0.57
CA TYR A 232 1.94 35.69 -0.55
C TYR A 232 3.47 35.73 -0.58
N ASN A 233 4.14 34.69 -1.10
CA ASN A 233 5.60 34.56 -1.07
C ASN A 233 6.19 34.57 0.35
N GLY A 234 5.44 34.07 1.34
CA GLY A 234 5.93 33.97 2.71
C GLY A 234 7.26 33.20 2.77
N THR A 235 8.25 33.76 3.47
CA THR A 235 9.60 33.19 3.61
C THR A 235 9.85 32.59 5.00
N GLY A 236 8.94 32.82 5.95
CA GLY A 236 9.08 32.38 7.34
C GLY A 236 8.32 31.08 7.66
N ALA A 237 8.66 30.49 8.80
CA ALA A 237 7.94 29.34 9.34
C ALA A 237 6.46 29.68 9.60
N GLY A 238 5.57 28.73 9.33
CA GLY A 238 4.12 28.91 9.43
C GLY A 238 3.46 29.46 8.17
N SER A 239 4.23 29.90 7.17
CA SER A 239 3.67 30.31 5.87
C SER A 239 2.84 29.17 5.25
N TYR A 240 1.60 29.43 4.88
CA TYR A 240 0.72 28.41 4.32
C TYR A 240 1.16 28.00 2.91
N VAL A 241 0.96 26.72 2.61
CA VAL A 241 1.05 26.20 1.24
C VAL A 241 -0.37 25.96 0.72
N ILE A 242 -0.68 26.61 -0.39
CA ILE A 242 -2.00 26.68 -1.00
C ILE A 242 -1.95 26.17 -2.45
N SER A 243 -3.09 25.85 -3.02
CA SER A 243 -3.25 25.72 -4.47
C SER A 243 -3.38 27.12 -5.04
N TYR A 244 -2.63 27.42 -6.08
CA TYR A 244 -2.77 28.66 -6.84
C TYR A 244 -2.62 28.41 -8.32
N SER A 245 -3.04 29.35 -9.17
CA SER A 245 -2.77 29.23 -10.61
C SER A 245 -1.26 29.01 -10.84
N CYS A 246 -0.90 28.00 -11.63
CA CYS A 246 0.50 27.69 -11.90
C CYS A 246 1.24 28.90 -12.49
N PHE A 247 0.54 29.61 -13.37
CA PHE A 247 1.02 30.77 -14.10
C PHE A 247 0.20 31.99 -13.69
N ASP A 248 0.82 33.16 -13.67
CA ASP A 248 0.09 34.43 -13.63
C ASP A 248 -0.57 34.70 -14.99
N ASN A 249 -1.59 35.58 -15.02
CA ASN A 249 -2.44 35.78 -16.21
C ASN A 249 -1.68 36.35 -17.43
N SER A 250 -0.43 36.79 -17.24
CA SER A 250 0.41 37.41 -18.27
C SER A 250 1.70 36.64 -18.57
N SER A 251 2.04 35.58 -17.82
CA SER A 251 3.24 34.80 -18.12
C SER A 251 2.93 33.34 -18.38
N THR A 252 3.81 32.72 -19.16
CA THR A 252 3.83 31.28 -19.39
C THR A 252 4.66 30.55 -18.32
N ARG A 253 5.00 31.23 -17.21
CA ARG A 253 6.05 30.81 -16.26
C ARG A 253 5.53 30.73 -14.82
N PRO A 254 5.96 29.72 -14.04
CA PRO A 254 5.64 29.70 -12.63
C PRO A 254 6.41 30.81 -11.89
N ASN A 255 5.85 31.30 -10.78
CA ASN A 255 6.60 32.12 -9.83
C ASN A 255 7.52 31.23 -8.99
N SER A 256 8.59 31.80 -8.43
CA SER A 256 9.56 31.07 -7.60
C SER A 256 8.94 30.42 -6.36
N ASN A 257 7.83 30.97 -5.85
CA ASN A 257 7.06 30.39 -4.76
C ASN A 257 6.19 29.18 -5.17
N ARG A 258 6.22 28.78 -6.46
CA ARG A 258 5.55 27.60 -7.03
C ARG A 258 6.51 26.55 -7.57
N ALA A 259 7.81 26.84 -7.54
CA ALA A 259 8.88 25.92 -7.93
C ALA A 259 9.42 25.22 -6.69
N TRP A 260 9.50 23.89 -6.74
CA TRP A 260 9.86 23.04 -5.62
C TRP A 260 10.99 22.09 -5.99
N GLN A 261 12.02 22.05 -5.16
CA GLN A 261 13.07 21.06 -5.23
C GLN A 261 12.76 19.92 -4.27
N PHE A 262 13.06 18.70 -4.74
CA PHE A 262 12.98 17.49 -3.95
C PHE A 262 14.38 17.14 -3.49
N VAL A 263 14.68 17.40 -2.22
CA VAL A 263 16.00 17.19 -1.61
C VAL A 263 16.01 15.81 -0.96
N PRO A 264 16.79 14.83 -1.47
CA PRO A 264 16.88 13.51 -0.87
C PRO A 264 17.31 13.57 0.59
N LEU A 265 16.65 12.79 1.45
CA LEU A 265 17.01 12.61 2.86
C LEU A 265 17.69 11.26 3.12
N ASP A 266 17.72 10.39 2.11
CA ASP A 266 18.37 9.09 2.16
C ASP A 266 19.07 8.74 0.84
N ALA A 267 19.90 7.70 0.88
CA ALA A 267 20.63 7.22 -0.30
C ALA A 267 19.70 6.65 -1.38
N SER A 268 18.52 6.16 -0.99
CA SER A 268 17.52 5.61 -1.90
C SER A 268 16.83 6.70 -2.74
N LYS A 269 16.87 7.95 -2.27
CA LYS A 269 16.20 9.13 -2.85
C LYS A 269 14.67 8.98 -2.90
N GLN A 270 14.12 8.05 -2.13
CA GLN A 270 12.67 7.82 -2.03
C GLN A 270 12.04 8.69 -0.94
N VAL A 271 12.83 9.07 0.07
CA VAL A 271 12.44 10.01 1.11
C VAL A 271 13.09 11.35 0.82
N VAL A 272 12.26 12.39 0.76
CA VAL A 272 12.70 13.74 0.39
C VAL A 272 12.19 14.79 1.36
N ALA A 273 12.89 15.91 1.44
CA ALA A 273 12.33 17.17 1.90
C ALA A 273 11.99 18.03 0.69
N LEU A 274 10.91 18.81 0.77
CA LEU A 274 10.44 19.65 -0.33
C LEU A 274 10.76 21.10 -0.02
N ARG A 275 11.48 21.76 -0.91
CA ARG A 275 12.02 23.11 -0.71
C ARG A 275 11.51 24.06 -1.79
N PRO A 276 10.89 25.20 -1.45
CA PRO A 276 10.47 26.17 -2.45
C PRO A 276 11.67 27.02 -2.94
N ALA A 277 11.63 27.48 -4.20
CA ALA A 277 12.77 28.16 -4.81
C ALA A 277 13.04 29.54 -4.21
N HIS A 278 12.00 30.22 -3.73
CA HIS A 278 12.11 31.51 -3.06
C HIS A 278 12.45 31.40 -1.57
N SER A 279 12.72 30.21 -1.02
CA SER A 279 13.07 30.10 0.40
C SER A 279 13.90 28.83 0.68
N GLY A 280 15.21 28.95 0.42
CA GLY A 280 16.16 27.83 0.46
C GLY A 280 16.37 27.18 1.83
N GLU A 281 16.05 27.89 2.90
CA GLU A 281 16.17 27.43 4.30
C GLU A 281 14.89 26.75 4.81
N MET A 282 13.80 26.85 4.05
CA MET A 282 12.49 26.36 4.45
C MET A 282 12.15 25.05 3.76
N ARG A 283 11.31 24.23 4.41
CA ARG A 283 10.80 22.97 3.88
C ARG A 283 9.29 22.87 4.06
N LEU A 284 8.63 22.15 3.15
CA LEU A 284 7.24 21.74 3.32
C LEU A 284 7.13 20.87 4.57
N SER A 285 6.26 21.29 5.47
CA SER A 285 5.94 20.61 6.72
C SER A 285 4.43 20.60 6.93
N THR A 286 3.99 20.04 8.04
CA THR A 286 2.59 19.95 8.43
C THR A 286 2.38 20.53 9.82
N ASP A 287 1.30 21.30 9.97
CA ASP A 287 0.88 21.82 11.27
C ASP A 287 0.09 20.77 12.07
N THR A 288 -0.35 21.14 13.27
CA THR A 288 -1.11 20.25 14.16
C THR A 288 -2.51 19.90 13.65
N THR A 289 -3.02 20.65 12.67
CA THR A 289 -4.32 20.40 12.03
C THR A 289 -4.21 19.56 10.74
N GLY A 290 -2.99 19.18 10.36
CA GLY A 290 -2.73 18.48 9.10
C GLY A 290 -2.67 19.39 7.87
N GLY A 291 -2.62 20.72 8.07
CA GLY A 291 -2.45 21.68 7.00
C GLY A 291 -0.98 21.85 6.61
N ALA A 292 -0.71 21.98 5.31
CA ALA A 292 0.63 22.19 4.79
C ALA A 292 1.14 23.62 5.12
N ILE A 293 2.39 23.70 5.58
CA ILE A 293 3.08 24.95 5.91
C ILE A 293 4.56 24.87 5.50
N LEU A 294 5.26 26.01 5.56
CA LEU A 294 6.71 26.03 5.62
C LEU A 294 7.20 25.91 7.07
N ALA A 295 8.31 25.20 7.27
CA ALA A 295 9.07 25.17 8.51
C ALA A 295 10.58 25.26 8.23
N ALA A 296 11.36 25.74 9.21
CA ALA A 296 12.82 25.78 9.10
C ALA A 296 13.37 24.37 8.89
N SER A 297 14.35 24.22 8.00
CA SER A 297 14.90 22.92 7.60
C SER A 297 15.41 22.12 8.81
N ASN A 298 14.85 20.92 8.99
CA ASN A 298 15.30 19.93 9.96
C ASN A 298 15.19 18.53 9.34
N THR A 299 16.33 17.94 8.99
CA THR A 299 16.41 16.64 8.31
C THR A 299 15.96 15.45 9.17
N THR A 300 15.83 15.64 10.48
CA THR A 300 15.35 14.61 11.43
C THR A 300 13.86 14.72 11.72
N ASP A 301 13.21 15.83 11.35
CA ASP A 301 11.79 16.02 11.58
C ASP A 301 10.96 15.24 10.56
N ALA A 302 10.26 14.21 11.02
CA ALA A 302 9.42 13.37 10.17
C ALA A 302 8.28 14.16 9.47
N LYS A 303 7.90 15.34 9.98
CA LYS A 303 6.91 16.21 9.33
C LYS A 303 7.44 16.87 8.05
N GLN A 304 8.76 16.97 7.91
CA GLN A 304 9.44 17.49 6.72
C GLN A 304 9.87 16.40 5.74
N ALA A 305 9.69 15.13 6.13
CA ALA A 305 10.06 13.97 5.32
C ALA A 305 8.85 13.41 4.58
N TRP A 306 9.00 13.28 3.26
CA TRP A 306 7.96 12.84 2.34
C TRP A 306 8.44 11.63 1.55
N ILE A 307 7.66 10.56 1.56
CA ILE A 307 7.89 9.40 0.70
C ILE A 307 7.21 9.66 -0.64
N VAL A 308 7.98 9.56 -1.72
CA VAL A 308 7.45 9.71 -3.08
C VAL A 308 7.03 8.34 -3.58
N GLN A 309 5.75 8.16 -3.89
CA GLN A 309 5.23 6.90 -4.44
C GLN A 309 4.72 7.10 -5.87
N ALA A 310 5.05 6.17 -6.78
CA ALA A 310 4.67 6.25 -8.19
C ALA A 310 3.30 5.59 -8.45
N ARG A 311 2.32 6.38 -8.92
CA ARG A 311 0.95 5.92 -9.21
C ARG A 311 0.76 5.31 -10.60
N GLY A 312 1.81 5.33 -11.43
CA GLY A 312 1.75 5.02 -12.86
C GLY A 312 1.48 6.26 -13.73
N SER A 313 1.66 6.16 -15.05
CA SER A 313 1.38 7.23 -16.02
C SER A 313 2.04 8.58 -15.71
N GLY A 314 3.22 8.59 -15.10
CA GLY A 314 3.92 9.82 -14.69
C GLY A 314 3.28 10.58 -13.53
N GLN A 315 2.35 9.95 -12.80
CA GLN A 315 1.73 10.50 -11.60
C GLN A 315 2.41 9.95 -10.34
N TYR A 316 2.39 10.77 -9.30
CA TYR A 316 2.97 10.49 -7.99
C TYR A 316 1.97 10.80 -6.88
N GLN A 317 2.27 10.36 -5.67
CA GLN A 317 1.72 10.90 -4.44
C GLN A 317 2.83 11.13 -3.43
N LEU A 318 2.63 12.10 -2.54
CA LEU A 318 3.57 12.44 -1.48
C LEU A 318 2.98 12.02 -0.15
N VAL A 319 3.58 10.98 0.45
CA VAL A 319 3.14 10.42 1.73
C VAL A 319 3.98 11.04 2.85
N SER A 320 3.35 11.69 3.82
CA SER A 320 4.05 12.20 5.00
C SER A 320 4.61 11.04 5.81
N LYS A 321 5.91 11.05 6.09
CA LYS A 321 6.55 10.03 6.94
C LYS A 321 6.04 10.07 8.38
N ALA A 322 5.57 11.23 8.85
CA ALA A 322 5.05 11.40 10.21
C ALA A 322 3.70 10.72 10.43
N THR A 323 2.80 10.73 9.44
CA THR A 323 1.41 10.28 9.61
C THR A 323 0.98 9.14 8.68
N GLY A 324 1.74 8.92 7.60
CA GLY A 324 1.34 8.02 6.50
C GLY A 324 0.23 8.58 5.61
N GLN A 325 -0.23 9.82 5.85
CA GLN A 325 -1.23 10.46 5.01
C GLN A 325 -0.61 11.12 3.79
N CYS A 326 -1.39 11.26 2.72
CA CYS A 326 -0.95 11.91 1.49
C CYS A 326 -1.26 13.41 1.48
N LEU A 327 -0.40 14.18 0.83
CA LEU A 327 -0.65 15.58 0.50
C LEU A 327 -1.84 15.70 -0.46
N VAL A 328 -2.82 16.52 -0.10
CA VAL A 328 -4.07 16.74 -0.83
C VAL A 328 -4.05 18.12 -1.46
N PHE A 329 -4.30 18.17 -2.76
CA PHE A 329 -4.46 19.41 -3.50
C PHE A 329 -5.95 19.78 -3.59
N PRO A 330 -6.36 20.95 -3.06
CA PRO A 330 -7.69 21.45 -3.30
C PRO A 330 -7.88 21.84 -4.76
N THR A 331 -9.13 21.78 -5.22
CA THR A 331 -9.54 22.08 -6.60
C THR A 331 -9.89 23.56 -6.81
N SER A 332 -9.92 24.35 -5.74
CA SER A 332 -10.15 25.79 -5.78
C SER A 332 -8.82 26.54 -5.83
N ASN A 333 -8.83 27.77 -6.34
CA ASN A 333 -7.71 28.69 -6.16
C ASN A 333 -7.67 29.17 -4.68
N ASN A 334 -6.49 29.38 -4.12
CA ASN A 334 -6.22 29.71 -2.70
C ASN A 334 -6.66 28.65 -1.68
N GLY A 335 -6.94 27.41 -2.10
CA GLY A 335 -7.26 26.36 -1.16
C GLY A 335 -5.99 25.91 -0.43
N ARG A 336 -6.03 25.82 0.91
CA ARG A 336 -4.89 25.30 1.68
C ARG A 336 -4.66 23.81 1.37
N LEU A 337 -3.42 23.42 1.09
CA LEU A 337 -3.06 22.00 0.98
C LEU A 337 -3.17 21.36 2.37
N THR A 338 -3.69 20.14 2.41
CA THR A 338 -3.88 19.38 3.65
C THR A 338 -3.38 17.96 3.51
N LEU A 339 -3.49 17.18 4.57
CA LEU A 339 -3.28 15.74 4.57
C LEU A 339 -4.61 15.00 4.60
N ALA A 340 -4.68 13.85 3.91
CA ALA A 340 -5.76 12.88 4.05
C ALA A 340 -5.29 11.47 3.69
N ASP A 341 -6.18 10.49 3.82
CA ASP A 341 -5.91 9.14 3.33
C ASP A 341 -5.59 9.15 1.82
N CYS A 342 -4.63 8.32 1.43
CA CYS A 342 -4.05 8.34 0.08
C CYS A 342 -4.99 7.91 -1.04
N ASP A 343 -6.14 7.30 -0.71
CA ASP A 343 -7.14 6.78 -1.64
C ASP A 343 -8.03 7.86 -2.27
N GLN A 344 -7.86 9.12 -1.88
CA GLN A 344 -8.59 10.23 -2.49
C GLN A 344 -8.03 10.59 -3.88
N ALA A 345 -8.92 10.95 -4.81
CA ALA A 345 -8.50 11.38 -6.16
C ALA A 345 -7.53 12.59 -6.14
N LYS A 346 -7.63 13.45 -5.12
CA LYS A 346 -6.88 14.70 -4.95
C LYS A 346 -5.45 14.53 -4.43
N THR A 347 -5.01 13.30 -4.15
CA THR A 347 -3.64 13.00 -3.67
C THR A 347 -2.65 12.77 -4.81
N GLY A 348 -3.17 12.60 -6.04
CA GLY A 348 -2.35 12.39 -7.22
C GLY A 348 -1.77 13.69 -7.71
N ILE A 349 -0.47 13.70 -7.97
CA ILE A 349 0.24 14.85 -8.52
C ILE A 349 1.03 14.49 -9.77
N THR A 350 1.29 15.48 -10.61
CA THR A 350 2.29 15.43 -11.66
C THR A 350 3.43 16.38 -11.29
N LEU A 351 4.63 16.05 -11.75
CA LEU A 351 5.86 16.79 -11.47
C LEU A 351 6.51 17.25 -12.78
N PRO A 352 5.89 18.17 -13.54
CA PRO A 352 6.56 18.77 -14.68
C PRO A 352 7.78 19.57 -14.20
N ALA A 353 8.93 19.24 -14.77
CA ALA A 353 10.18 19.95 -14.54
C ALA A 353 10.05 21.41 -15.00
N THR A 354 10.59 22.31 -14.20
CA THR A 354 10.80 23.69 -14.57
C THR A 354 12.25 23.76 -15.02
N LEU A 355 12.48 24.02 -16.31
CA LEU A 355 13.83 24.04 -16.87
C LEU A 355 14.17 25.46 -17.30
N PRO A 356 15.39 25.95 -17.03
CA PRO A 356 15.86 27.17 -17.62
C PRO A 356 15.96 26.98 -19.15
N THR A 357 15.71 28.05 -19.90
CA THR A 357 15.96 28.07 -21.35
C THR A 357 17.14 28.99 -21.65
N VAL A 358 17.96 28.64 -22.64
CA VAL A 358 19.09 29.47 -23.06
C VAL A 358 18.93 29.78 -24.53
N THR A 359 18.93 31.07 -24.86
CA THR A 359 18.73 31.56 -26.22
C THR A 359 19.89 32.47 -26.61
N ALA A 360 20.41 32.36 -27.84
CA ALA A 360 21.37 33.33 -28.35
C ALA A 360 20.69 34.71 -28.48
N SER A 361 21.23 35.74 -27.82
CA SER A 361 20.71 37.13 -27.92
C SER A 361 21.45 37.94 -28.98
N SER A 362 22.73 37.67 -29.20
CA SER A 362 23.57 38.30 -30.23
C SER A 362 24.76 37.40 -30.56
N ALA A 363 25.59 37.72 -31.55
CA ALA A 363 26.79 36.93 -31.92
C ALA A 363 27.79 36.71 -30.76
N SER A 364 27.77 37.56 -29.72
CA SER A 364 28.69 37.50 -28.57
C SER A 364 27.99 37.26 -27.22
N ALA A 365 26.66 37.13 -27.22
CA ALA A 365 25.88 37.00 -26.00
C ALA A 365 24.77 35.94 -26.09
N PHE A 366 24.34 35.45 -24.94
CA PHE A 366 23.16 34.63 -24.79
C PHE A 366 22.35 35.11 -23.59
N THR A 367 21.05 34.88 -23.67
CA THR A 367 20.10 35.11 -22.60
C THR A 367 19.78 33.77 -21.94
N VAL A 368 20.09 33.66 -20.65
CA VAL A 368 19.60 32.58 -19.79
C VAL A 368 18.31 33.03 -19.17
N ASP A 369 17.24 32.33 -19.51
CA ASP A 369 15.95 32.44 -18.88
C ASP A 369 15.84 31.38 -17.78
N VAL A 370 15.74 31.81 -16.53
CA VAL A 370 15.76 30.90 -15.37
C VAL A 370 14.48 30.06 -15.25
N GLY A 371 13.43 30.34 -16.02
CA GLY A 371 12.23 29.53 -16.09
C GLY A 371 11.17 29.82 -15.01
N TRP A 372 11.41 30.78 -14.11
CA TRP A 372 10.41 31.30 -13.16
C TRP A 372 10.63 32.79 -12.87
N TYR A 373 9.61 33.45 -12.31
CA TYR A 373 9.73 34.85 -11.83
C TYR A 373 10.18 34.89 -10.37
N LEU A 374 11.14 35.74 -10.03
CA LEU A 374 11.60 35.92 -8.64
C LEU A 374 10.63 36.81 -7.85
N ALA A 375 10.01 36.23 -6.84
CA ALA A 375 9.27 37.00 -5.85
C ALA A 375 10.12 37.27 -4.61
N GLY A 376 10.19 38.54 -4.18
CA GLY A 376 10.59 38.92 -2.81
C GLY A 376 12.08 38.92 -2.46
N GLY A 377 12.91 39.77 -3.09
CA GLY A 377 14.23 40.13 -2.55
C GLY A 377 15.36 39.10 -2.71
N TYR A 378 15.12 37.96 -3.37
CA TYR A 378 16.15 36.98 -3.70
C TYR A 378 16.92 37.39 -4.96
N SER A 379 18.25 37.24 -4.92
CA SER A 379 19.12 37.38 -6.09
C SER A 379 19.55 36.02 -6.59
N GLN A 380 19.30 35.76 -7.88
CA GLN A 380 19.94 34.66 -8.60
C GLN A 380 21.09 35.19 -9.44
N GLN A 381 22.10 34.36 -9.63
CA GLN A 381 23.28 34.67 -10.43
C GLN A 381 23.49 33.55 -11.45
N VAL A 382 23.72 33.93 -12.71
CA VAL A 382 24.25 33.01 -13.71
C VAL A 382 25.76 33.15 -13.73
N GLU A 383 26.45 32.02 -13.60
CA GLU A 383 27.90 31.94 -13.64
C GLU A 383 28.34 31.05 -14.78
N MET A 384 29.46 31.38 -15.38
CA MET A 384 30.08 30.62 -16.45
C MET A 384 31.43 30.08 -15.98
N LEU A 385 31.77 28.85 -16.38
CA LEU A 385 33.08 28.28 -16.14
C LEU A 385 34.08 28.86 -17.15
N SER A 386 35.08 29.60 -16.67
CA SER A 386 36.12 30.23 -17.48
C SER A 386 37.49 30.05 -16.82
N GLY A 387 38.44 29.44 -17.54
CA GLY A 387 39.79 29.20 -17.03
C GLY A 387 39.84 28.34 -15.75
N GLY A 388 38.87 27.45 -15.56
CA GLY A 388 38.74 26.62 -14.35
C GLY A 388 37.99 27.27 -13.18
N SER A 389 37.59 28.53 -13.29
CA SER A 389 36.87 29.27 -12.25
C SER A 389 35.48 29.69 -12.70
N TRP A 390 34.54 29.74 -11.75
CA TRP A 390 33.21 30.27 -12.01
C TRP A 390 33.23 31.79 -11.97
N VAL A 391 32.82 32.42 -13.06
CA VAL A 391 32.73 33.88 -13.20
C VAL A 391 31.29 34.29 -13.39
N SER A 392 30.84 35.32 -12.67
CA SER A 392 29.51 35.89 -12.85
C SER A 392 29.38 36.47 -14.26
N CYS A 393 28.28 36.14 -14.94
CA CYS A 393 28.01 36.60 -16.30
C CYS A 393 27.69 38.11 -16.44
N ARG A 394 27.41 38.82 -15.33
CA ARG A 394 26.67 40.09 -15.36
C ARG A 394 27.57 41.34 -15.49
N THR A 395 27.17 42.29 -16.35
CA THR A 395 27.71 43.68 -16.42
C THR A 395 26.67 44.71 -15.96
N SER A 396 26.93 45.36 -14.81
CA SER A 396 26.25 46.54 -14.21
C SER A 396 24.90 46.36 -13.49
N GLY A 397 24.80 46.94 -12.28
CA GLY A 397 23.55 47.17 -11.53
C GLY A 397 23.28 46.19 -10.38
N THR A 398 23.57 46.63 -9.16
CA THR A 398 23.21 45.98 -7.89
C THR A 398 21.70 45.74 -7.75
N ALA A 399 21.37 44.62 -7.10
CA ALA A 399 20.06 44.13 -6.68
C ALA A 399 19.25 43.35 -7.75
N SER A 400 19.33 42.01 -7.63
CA SER A 400 18.30 41.04 -8.03
C SER A 400 18.02 40.91 -9.55
N VAL A 401 17.63 39.70 -9.98
CA VAL A 401 16.99 39.53 -11.29
C VAL A 401 15.51 39.88 -11.07
N SER A 402 15.14 41.16 -11.16
CA SER A 402 13.74 41.56 -11.27
C SER A 402 13.27 41.23 -12.68
N GLY A 403 13.03 39.93 -12.91
CA GLY A 403 12.78 39.37 -14.23
C GLY A 403 13.27 37.94 -14.31
N SER A 404 13.09 37.34 -15.47
CA SER A 404 13.38 35.93 -15.71
C SER A 404 14.63 35.71 -16.55
N THR A 405 15.31 36.76 -17.02
CA THR A 405 16.40 36.66 -18.00
C THR A 405 17.70 37.30 -17.51
N VAL A 406 18.83 36.64 -17.80
CA VAL A 406 20.20 37.14 -17.56
C VAL A 406 20.99 37.06 -18.87
N GLU A 407 21.51 38.19 -19.33
CA GLU A 407 22.43 38.21 -20.46
C GLU A 407 23.86 37.95 -19.99
N CYS A 408 24.55 37.01 -20.66
CA CYS A 408 25.95 36.67 -20.43
C CYS A 408 26.77 37.07 -21.65
N GLN A 409 27.86 37.82 -21.45
CA GLN A 409 28.82 38.13 -22.52
C GLN A 409 30.03 37.17 -22.46
N ARG A 410 30.37 36.56 -23.61
CA ARG A 410 31.39 35.49 -23.86
C ARG A 410 30.91 34.03 -23.65
N PRO A 411 31.43 33.03 -24.42
CA PRO A 411 32.47 33.10 -25.45
C PRO A 411 31.97 32.79 -26.88
N THR A 412 32.89 33.07 -27.81
CA THR A 412 33.02 32.54 -29.17
C THR A 412 32.64 31.07 -29.30
N THR A 413 32.27 30.67 -30.52
CA THR A 413 32.05 29.30 -30.99
C THR A 413 32.61 28.18 -30.12
N GLY A 414 31.79 27.20 -29.72
CA GLY A 414 32.24 26.05 -28.92
C GLY A 414 31.33 25.69 -27.75
N ALA A 415 31.83 24.80 -26.89
CA ALA A 415 31.16 24.35 -25.68
C ALA A 415 31.49 25.28 -24.50
N GLY A 416 30.50 25.60 -23.67
CA GLY A 416 30.66 26.34 -22.42
C GLY A 416 29.80 25.73 -21.32
N THR A 417 30.28 25.76 -20.07
CA THR A 417 29.51 25.31 -18.91
C THR A 417 29.03 26.50 -18.13
N LEU A 418 27.75 26.49 -17.77
CA LEU A 418 27.05 27.52 -17.04
C LEU A 418 26.40 26.91 -15.81
N ARG A 419 26.19 27.72 -14.78
CA ARG A 419 25.36 27.36 -13.64
C ARG A 419 24.49 28.52 -13.20
N LEU A 420 23.29 28.19 -12.75
CA LEU A 420 22.40 29.11 -12.06
C LEU A 420 22.59 28.92 -10.56
N VAL A 421 22.85 29.99 -9.83
CA VAL A 421 23.12 29.98 -8.40
C VAL A 421 22.13 30.90 -7.69
N SER A 422 21.68 30.52 -6.50
CA SER A 422 20.83 31.33 -5.61
C SER A 422 21.44 31.34 -4.22
N GLY A 423 21.99 32.48 -3.79
CA GLY A 423 22.92 32.51 -2.65
C GLY A 423 24.14 31.63 -2.94
N ASP A 424 24.48 30.72 -2.02
CA ASP A 424 25.59 29.77 -2.19
C ASP A 424 25.18 28.45 -2.88
N GLN A 425 23.92 28.35 -3.32
CA GLN A 425 23.36 27.09 -3.83
C GLN A 425 23.29 27.07 -5.34
N VAL A 426 23.91 26.04 -5.93
CA VAL A 426 23.78 25.76 -7.36
C VAL A 426 22.40 25.14 -7.63
N MET A 427 21.58 25.87 -8.37
CA MET A 427 20.22 25.51 -8.74
C MET A 427 20.23 24.61 -9.98
N TYR A 428 21.01 25.00 -10.99
CA TYR A 428 21.18 24.27 -12.25
C TYR A 428 22.62 24.35 -12.70
N GLN A 429 23.08 23.32 -13.41
CA GLN A 429 24.27 23.38 -14.24
C GLN A 429 23.89 22.92 -15.64
N PHE A 430 24.46 23.55 -16.66
CA PHE A 430 24.13 23.26 -18.04
C PHE A 430 25.35 23.50 -18.93
N THR A 431 25.47 22.67 -19.95
CA THR A 431 26.45 22.85 -21.01
C THR A 431 25.75 23.43 -22.23
N ILE A 432 26.27 24.55 -22.72
CA ILE A 432 25.83 25.16 -23.98
C ILE A 432 26.83 24.80 -25.07
N ASN A 433 26.33 24.49 -26.26
CA ASN A 433 27.13 24.32 -27.46
C ASN A 433 26.67 25.34 -28.50
N ARG A 434 27.57 26.22 -28.93
CA ARG A 434 27.29 27.30 -29.87
C ARG A 434 27.98 27.05 -31.21
N THR A 435 27.21 27.07 -32.30
CA THR A 435 27.73 26.87 -33.66
C THR A 435 28.42 28.13 -34.22
N ALA A 436 29.30 27.95 -35.22
CA ALA A 436 30.10 29.03 -35.83
C ALA A 436 29.27 30.13 -36.50
N SER A 437 28.04 29.82 -36.92
CA SER A 437 27.09 30.79 -37.47
C SER A 437 26.43 31.68 -36.41
N GLY A 438 26.70 31.45 -35.12
CA GLY A 438 26.32 32.35 -34.03
C GLY A 438 24.85 32.32 -33.61
N SER A 439 23.95 31.70 -34.38
CA SER A 439 22.49 31.77 -34.16
C SER A 439 21.88 30.59 -33.40
N THR A 440 22.54 29.42 -33.36
CA THR A 440 22.00 28.23 -32.69
C THR A 440 22.77 27.90 -31.42
N VAL A 441 22.04 27.74 -30.31
CA VAL A 441 22.56 27.24 -29.03
C VAL A 441 21.83 25.95 -28.72
N THR A 442 22.57 24.85 -28.60
CA THR A 442 22.04 23.61 -28.02
C THR A 442 22.39 23.60 -26.54
N THR A 443 21.38 23.36 -25.69
CA THR A 443 21.57 23.29 -24.24
C THR A 443 21.39 21.85 -23.79
N THR A 444 22.36 21.32 -23.07
CA THR A 444 22.24 20.07 -22.34
C THR A 444 22.29 20.41 -20.86
N ILE A 445 21.19 20.17 -20.15
CA ILE A 445 21.16 20.32 -18.70
C ILE A 445 21.93 19.14 -18.12
N THR A 446 23.05 19.44 -17.49
CA THR A 446 23.95 18.46 -16.87
C THR A 446 23.81 18.62 -15.38
N GLY A 447 23.42 17.57 -14.68
CA GLY A 447 23.08 17.69 -13.27
C GLY A 447 24.11 18.34 -12.37
N VAL A 448 23.60 18.98 -11.33
CA VAL A 448 24.39 19.51 -10.22
C VAL A 448 24.77 18.33 -9.33
N THR A 449 26.05 17.92 -9.37
CA THR A 449 26.60 17.11 -8.29
C THR A 449 26.50 17.94 -7.02
N ALA A 450 25.77 17.45 -6.01
CA ALA A 450 25.76 18.09 -4.70
C ALA A 450 27.22 18.25 -4.23
N PRO A 451 27.60 19.40 -3.65
CA PRO A 451 28.96 19.63 -3.16
C PRO A 451 29.39 18.60 -2.11
#